data_AF-A0A0H2R2I6-F1
#
_entry.id   AF-A0A0H2R2I6-F1
#
_cell.length_a   1.000
_cell.length_b   1.000
_cell.length_c   1.000
_cell.angle_alpha   90.00
_cell.angle_beta   90.00
_cell.angle_gamma   90.00
#
_symmetry.space_group_name_H-M   'P 1'
#
loop_
_entity.id
_entity.type
_entity.pdbx_description
1 polymer ?
#
loop_
_entity_poly.entity_id
_entity_poly.type
_entity_poly.pdbx_seq_one_letter_code
_entity_poly.pdbx_strand_id
1 'polypeptide(L)'
;MLFPRFILFLSTSSENSEANLTPLEKFLSRQLSFFLFAIAITLVLYIPSEEPGMSTRRRDALGHPLLGPLTFGSVLSAFVSYNTSSCGALSFFVSILTGIVGLWGLWVLLFEGSSRISKKTGADKHTSSFLFHNKQAASSQKKEWRKAQKES
;
A
#
# COMPACT_ATOMS: atom_id res chain seq x y z
N MET A 1 8.82 23.52 22.84
CA MET A 1 10.15 24.17 22.79
C MET A 1 11.20 23.08 22.95
N LEU A 2 11.97 22.81 21.89
CA LEU A 2 13.07 21.83 21.94
C LEU A 2 14.30 22.51 22.55
N PHE A 3 14.74 22.02 23.71
CA PHE A 3 15.93 22.57 24.38
C PHE A 3 17.20 22.17 23.63
N PRO A 4 18.15 23.09 23.37
CA PRO A 4 19.33 22.80 22.57
C PRO A 4 20.23 21.69 23.15
N ARG A 5 20.23 21.52 24.48
CA ARG A 5 20.95 20.41 25.14
C ARG A 5 20.34 19.04 24.86
N PHE A 6 19.03 18.97 24.63
CA PHE A 6 18.36 17.70 24.29
C PHE A 6 18.77 17.23 22.89
N ILE A 7 18.90 18.15 21.94
CA ILE A 7 19.39 17.86 20.58
C ILE A 7 20.84 17.37 20.64
N LEU A 8 21.70 18.03 21.43
CA LEU A 8 23.08 17.58 21.64
C LEU A 8 23.16 16.20 22.30
N PHE A 9 22.31 15.93 23.30
CA PHE A 9 22.25 14.63 23.96
C PHE A 9 21.84 13.51 22.98
N LEU A 10 20.79 13.75 22.18
CA LEU A 10 20.37 12.81 21.12
C LEU A 10 21.47 12.59 20.07
N SER A 11 22.19 13.64 19.68
CA SER A 11 23.30 13.56 18.72
C SER A 11 24.48 12.77 19.27
N THR A 12 24.89 13.03 20.53
CA THR A 12 25.99 12.32 21.19
C THR A 12 25.69 10.83 21.38
N SER A 13 24.45 10.47 21.75
CA SER A 13 24.08 9.05 21.88
C SER A 13 24.09 8.33 20.53
N SER A 14 23.66 9.02 19.47
CA SER A 14 23.69 8.47 18.11
C SER A 14 25.11 8.22 17.64
N GLU A 15 26.03 9.16 17.82
CA GLU A 15 27.41 9.05 17.32
C GLU A 15 28.16 7.87 17.97
N ASN A 16 28.02 7.70 19.29
CA ASN A 16 28.66 6.60 20.02
C ASN A 16 28.07 5.22 19.68
N SER A 17 26.76 5.16 19.40
CA SER A 17 26.09 3.92 19.01
C SER A 17 26.39 3.55 17.56
N GLU A 18 26.41 4.56 16.67
CA GLU A 18 26.75 4.43 15.27
C GLU A 18 28.20 4.00 15.04
N ALA A 19 29.13 4.39 15.92
CA ALA A 19 30.54 4.02 15.80
C ALA A 19 30.82 2.53 16.12
N ASN A 20 29.93 1.86 16.86
CA ASN A 20 30.15 0.50 17.36
C ASN A 20 29.33 -0.57 16.61
N LEU A 21 28.43 -0.16 15.71
CA LEU A 21 27.60 -1.05 14.91
C LEU A 21 28.32 -1.46 13.63
N THR A 22 28.27 -2.75 13.29
CA THR A 22 28.79 -3.22 12.01
C THR A 22 27.97 -2.63 10.85
N PRO A 23 28.57 -2.37 9.68
CA PRO A 23 27.84 -1.82 8.54
C PRO A 23 26.68 -2.73 8.08
N LEU A 24 26.79 -4.03 8.33
CA LEU A 24 25.77 -5.02 7.99
C LEU A 24 24.56 -4.94 8.94
N GLU A 25 24.77 -4.78 10.25
CA GLU A 25 23.69 -4.60 11.22
C GLU A 25 22.91 -3.32 10.95
N LYS A 26 23.60 -2.22 10.63
CA LYS A 26 22.95 -0.95 10.25
C LYS A 26 22.07 -1.12 9.01
N PHE A 27 22.58 -1.82 8.00
CA PHE A 27 21.84 -2.07 6.78
C PHE A 27 20.58 -2.91 7.03
N LEU A 28 20.71 -3.99 7.80
CA LEU A 28 19.58 -4.86 8.15
C LEU A 28 18.53 -4.13 8.99
N SER A 29 18.95 -3.37 10.01
CA SER A 29 18.06 -2.61 10.89
C SER A 29 17.26 -1.56 10.12
N ARG A 30 17.92 -0.87 9.17
CA ARG A 30 17.26 0.12 8.30
C ARG A 30 16.23 -0.54 7.39
N GLN A 31 16.56 -1.68 6.81
CA GLN A 31 15.66 -2.43 5.95
C GLN A 31 14.44 -2.98 6.71
N LEU A 32 14.66 -3.51 7.92
CA LEU A 32 13.61 -3.98 8.81
C LEU A 32 12.65 -2.86 9.20
N SER A 33 13.18 -1.68 9.51
CA SER A 33 12.38 -0.51 9.91
C SER A 33 11.36 -0.11 8.83
N PHE A 34 11.73 -0.14 7.55
CA PHE A 34 10.79 0.16 6.45
C PHE A 34 9.65 -0.85 6.36
N PHE A 35 9.94 -2.14 6.53
CA PHE A 35 8.89 -3.17 6.52
C PHE A 35 8.01 -3.10 7.76
N LEU A 36 8.59 -2.83 8.92
CA LEU A 36 7.83 -2.68 10.16
C LEU A 36 6.89 -1.46 10.10
N PHE A 37 7.37 -0.37 9.51
CA PHE A 37 6.55 0.82 9.26
C PHE A 37 5.41 0.54 8.28
N ALA A 38 5.67 -0.19 7.19
CA ALA A 38 4.62 -0.62 6.26
C ALA A 38 3.56 -1.49 6.95
N ILE A 39 3.98 -2.42 7.82
CA ILE A 39 3.08 -3.25 8.63
C ILE A 39 2.29 -2.37 9.61
N ALA A 40 2.92 -1.42 10.30
CA ALA A 40 2.25 -0.52 11.23
C ALA A 40 1.16 0.32 10.53
N ILE A 41 1.46 0.89 9.36
CA ILE A 41 0.47 1.62 8.56
C ILE A 41 -0.66 0.68 8.15
N THR A 42 -0.34 -0.54 7.72
CA THR A 42 -1.37 -1.53 7.37
C THR A 42 -2.28 -1.80 8.57
N LEU A 43 -1.74 -2.01 9.77
CA LEU A 43 -2.56 -2.24 10.97
C LEU A 43 -3.49 -1.06 11.24
N VAL A 44 -3.00 0.17 11.12
CA VAL A 44 -3.83 1.37 11.29
C VAL A 44 -4.95 1.43 10.25
N LEU A 45 -4.65 1.11 8.98
CA LEU A 45 -5.65 1.04 7.91
C LEU A 45 -6.61 -0.15 8.06
N TYR A 46 -6.19 -1.19 8.79
CA TYR A 46 -6.99 -2.38 9.04
C TYR A 46 -7.95 -2.23 10.23
N ILE A 47 -7.84 -1.16 11.03
CA ILE A 47 -8.78 -0.89 12.12
C ILE A 47 -10.20 -0.85 11.53
N PRO A 48 -11.09 -1.79 11.91
CA PRO A 48 -12.45 -1.79 11.39
C PRO A 48 -13.15 -0.52 11.88
N SER A 49 -13.44 0.39 10.96
CA SER A 49 -14.39 1.46 11.23
C SER A 49 -15.77 0.82 11.30
N GLU A 50 -16.29 0.67 12.52
CA GLU A 50 -17.65 0.25 12.86
C GLU A 50 -18.65 1.34 12.40
N GLU A 51 -18.70 1.66 11.11
CA GLU A 51 -19.76 2.49 10.54
C GLU A 51 -20.88 1.59 10.02
N PRO A 52 -22.08 1.61 10.65
CA PRO A 52 -23.21 0.81 10.19
C PRO A 52 -23.71 1.38 8.86
N GLY A 53 -23.37 0.70 7.76
CA GLY A 53 -23.92 0.99 6.44
C GLY A 53 -22.90 1.38 5.36
N MET A 54 -21.64 1.64 5.70
CA MET A 54 -20.61 1.84 4.67
C MET A 54 -20.14 0.49 4.14
N SER A 55 -20.87 0.04 3.11
CA SER A 55 -20.71 -1.23 2.41
C SER A 55 -19.25 -1.70 2.28
N THR A 56 -19.04 -2.97 2.60
CA THR A 56 -17.89 -3.82 2.21
C THR A 56 -17.42 -3.55 0.76
N ARG A 57 -18.31 -3.08 -0.11
CA ARG A 57 -18.07 -2.66 -1.49
C ARG A 57 -17.03 -1.56 -1.69
N ARG A 58 -16.80 -0.65 -0.72
CA ARG A 58 -15.70 0.36 -0.81
C ARG A 58 -14.34 -0.24 -0.43
N ARG A 59 -14.33 -1.24 0.45
CA ARG A 59 -13.11 -1.99 0.82
C ARG A 59 -12.60 -2.82 -0.36
N ASP A 60 -13.49 -3.43 -1.14
CA ASP A 60 -13.12 -4.15 -2.37
C ASP A 60 -12.60 -3.24 -3.49
N ALA A 61 -12.95 -1.94 -3.45
CA ALA A 61 -12.52 -0.96 -4.46
C ALA A 61 -11.14 -0.34 -4.18
N LEU A 62 -10.65 -0.46 -2.94
CA LEU A 62 -9.33 0.05 -2.50
C LEU A 62 -8.23 -1.01 -2.52
N GLY A 63 -8.58 -2.25 -2.88
CA GLY A 63 -7.65 -3.36 -2.92
C GLY A 63 -7.23 -3.89 -1.56
N HIS A 64 -6.42 -4.94 -1.55
CA HIS A 64 -5.90 -5.51 -0.31
C HIS A 64 -5.19 -4.42 0.51
N PRO A 65 -5.56 -4.16 1.79
CA PRO A 65 -5.05 -3.04 2.58
C PRO A 65 -3.53 -3.11 2.85
N LEU A 66 -2.94 -4.28 2.64
CA LEU A 66 -1.50 -4.53 2.69
C LEU A 66 -0.77 -4.03 1.43
N LEU A 67 -1.45 -3.99 0.29
CA LEU A 67 -0.82 -3.78 -1.00
C LEU A 67 -0.21 -2.39 -1.12
N GLY A 68 -0.92 -1.36 -0.66
CA GLY A 68 -0.46 0.03 -0.67
C GLY A 68 0.80 0.24 0.18
N PRO A 69 0.74 0.02 1.51
CA PRO A 69 1.87 0.24 2.41
C PRO A 69 3.09 -0.61 2.06
N LEU A 70 2.89 -1.86 1.65
CA LEU A 70 3.98 -2.79 1.33
C LEU A 70 4.68 -2.43 0.02
N THR A 71 3.93 -1.99 -0.98
CA THR A 71 4.51 -1.47 -2.23
C THR A 71 5.35 -0.23 -1.96
N PHE A 72 4.81 0.72 -1.19
CA PHE A 72 5.51 1.95 -0.85
C PHE A 72 6.77 1.69 -0.03
N GLY A 73 6.69 0.81 0.98
CA GLY A 73 7.84 0.38 1.78
C GLY A 73 8.92 -0.30 0.94
N SER A 74 8.54 -1.12 -0.05
CA SER A 74 9.48 -1.81 -0.95
C SER A 74 10.19 -0.85 -1.90
N VAL A 75 9.48 0.15 -2.44
CA VAL A 75 10.10 1.18 -3.31
C VAL A 75 11.07 2.07 -2.52
N LEU A 76 10.69 2.52 -1.32
CA LEU A 76 11.57 3.30 -0.45
C LEU A 76 12.83 2.51 -0.06
N SER A 77 12.64 1.25 0.31
CA SER A 77 13.73 0.32 0.58
C SER A 77 14.68 0.18 -0.60
N ALA A 78 14.16 -0.01 -1.82
CA ALA A 78 14.97 -0.15 -3.02
C ALA A 78 15.82 1.10 -3.29
N PHE A 79 15.22 2.28 -3.10
CA PHE A 79 15.89 3.57 -3.28
C PHE A 79 17.00 3.80 -2.24
N VAL A 80 16.73 3.48 -0.96
CA VAL A 80 17.71 3.63 0.13
C VAL A 80 18.83 2.61 0.02
N SER A 81 18.51 1.38 -0.39
CA SER A 81 19.50 0.32 -0.63
C SER A 81 20.42 0.66 -1.81
N TYR A 82 19.88 1.27 -2.87
CA TYR A 82 20.68 1.74 -4.01
C TYR A 82 21.68 2.85 -3.61
N ASN A 83 21.26 3.76 -2.73
CA ASN A 83 22.12 4.85 -2.25
C ASN A 83 23.12 4.41 -1.16
N THR A 84 23.02 3.19 -0.63
CA THR A 84 23.92 2.69 0.41
C THR A 84 25.06 1.89 -0.21
N SER A 85 26.28 2.45 -0.24
CA SER A 85 27.49 1.75 -0.75
C SER A 85 28.20 0.87 0.29
N SER A 86 27.69 0.83 1.53
CA SER A 86 28.40 0.28 2.70
C SER A 86 28.58 -1.24 2.69
N CYS A 87 27.76 -2.00 1.95
CA CYS A 87 27.83 -3.47 1.92
C CYS A 87 28.05 -4.04 0.50
N GLY A 88 28.47 -3.22 -0.46
CA GLY A 88 28.82 -3.64 -1.81
C GLY A 88 27.69 -4.42 -2.51
N ALA A 89 27.95 -5.68 -2.86
CA ALA A 89 27.05 -6.53 -3.63
C ALA A 89 25.70 -6.81 -2.93
N LEU A 90 25.67 -6.92 -1.59
CA LEU A 90 24.44 -7.21 -0.84
C LEU A 90 23.42 -6.08 -0.99
N SER A 91 23.86 -4.83 -0.91
CA SER A 91 23.00 -3.66 -1.08
C SER A 91 22.43 -3.58 -2.50
N PHE A 92 23.19 -4.03 -3.49
CA PHE A 92 22.72 -4.11 -4.88
C PHE A 92 21.67 -5.20 -5.08
N PHE A 93 21.89 -6.41 -4.56
CA PHE A 93 20.90 -7.50 -4.63
C PHE A 93 19.59 -7.14 -3.94
N VAL A 94 19.67 -6.54 -2.74
CA VAL A 94 18.48 -6.11 -2.00
C VAL A 94 17.75 -4.99 -2.75
N SER A 95 18.46 -4.04 -3.35
CA SER A 95 17.86 -2.98 -4.17
C SER A 95 17.12 -3.54 -5.38
N ILE A 96 17.71 -4.50 -6.10
CA ILE A 96 17.05 -5.16 -7.24
C ILE A 96 15.80 -5.92 -6.79
N LEU A 97 15.92 -6.75 -5.74
CA LEU A 97 14.81 -7.59 -5.29
C LEU A 97 13.63 -6.75 -4.81
N THR A 98 13.90 -5.76 -3.96
CA THR A 98 12.88 -4.85 -3.44
C THR A 98 12.33 -3.92 -4.52
N GLY A 99 13.14 -3.53 -5.51
CA GLY A 99 12.73 -2.77 -6.68
C GLY A 99 11.77 -3.54 -7.58
N ILE A 100 12.03 -4.82 -7.86
CA ILE A 100 11.13 -5.68 -8.63
C ILE A 100 9.78 -5.84 -7.91
N VAL A 101 9.81 -6.12 -6.60
CA VAL A 101 8.59 -6.25 -5.79
C VAL A 101 7.81 -4.93 -5.74
N GLY A 102 8.50 -3.80 -5.58
CA GLY A 102 7.89 -2.47 -5.59
C GLY A 102 7.27 -2.10 -6.94
N LEU A 103 7.96 -2.38 -8.05
CA LEU A 103 7.45 -2.12 -9.39
C LEU A 103 6.23 -3.01 -9.72
N TRP A 104 6.29 -4.27 -9.30
CA TRP A 104 5.17 -5.20 -9.42
C TRP A 104 3.97 -4.75 -8.57
N GLY A 105 4.20 -4.34 -7.32
CA GLY A 105 3.15 -3.80 -6.46
C GLY A 105 2.50 -2.54 -7.04
N LEU A 106 3.32 -1.64 -7.61
CA LEU A 106 2.83 -0.42 -8.27
C LEU A 106 1.99 -0.75 -9.50
N TRP A 107 2.42 -1.74 -10.28
CA TRP A 107 1.65 -2.26 -11.39
C TRP A 107 0.29 -2.78 -10.92
N VAL A 108 0.25 -3.63 -9.89
CA VAL A 108 -1.02 -4.13 -9.36
C VAL A 108 -1.91 -2.98 -8.87
N LEU A 109 -1.39 -2.01 -8.12
CA LEU A 109 -2.16 -0.84 -7.67
C LEU A 109 -2.76 -0.03 -8.82
N LEU A 110 -2.01 0.14 -9.92
CA LEU A 110 -2.48 0.89 -11.09
C LEU A 110 -3.58 0.15 -11.86
N PHE A 111 -3.54 -1.19 -11.89
CA PHE A 111 -4.43 -2.01 -12.72
C PHE A 111 -5.55 -2.73 -11.96
N GLU A 112 -5.53 -2.75 -10.63
CA GLU A 112 -6.54 -3.38 -9.76
C GLU A 112 -7.96 -2.82 -10.00
N GLY A 113 -8.09 -1.52 -10.26
CA GLY A 113 -9.40 -0.85 -10.42
C GLY A 113 -10.04 -0.90 -11.82
N SER A 114 -9.38 -1.47 -12.83
CA SER A 114 -9.76 -1.21 -14.23
C SER A 114 -10.99 -2.00 -14.74
N SER A 115 -11.35 -3.15 -14.14
CA SER A 115 -12.16 -4.14 -14.90
C SER A 115 -13.43 -4.72 -14.27
N ARG A 116 -13.83 -4.44 -13.02
CA ARG A 116 -15.00 -5.14 -12.43
C ARG A 116 -16.37 -4.50 -12.66
N ILE A 117 -16.52 -3.18 -12.55
CA ILE A 117 -17.85 -2.52 -12.65
C ILE A 117 -17.98 -1.71 -13.95
N SER A 118 -19.11 -1.86 -14.64
CA SER A 118 -19.48 -1.01 -15.78
C SER A 118 -19.90 0.38 -15.30
N LYS A 119 -19.14 1.43 -15.67
CA LYS A 119 -19.49 2.84 -15.41
C LYS A 119 -20.84 3.26 -16.03
N LYS A 120 -21.37 2.50 -16.99
CA LYS A 120 -22.61 2.81 -17.71
C LYS A 120 -23.87 2.20 -17.06
N THR A 121 -23.71 1.13 -16.28
CA THR A 121 -24.84 0.32 -15.75
C THR A 121 -24.70 -0.09 -14.29
N GLY A 122 -23.55 0.12 -13.63
CA GLY A 122 -23.31 -0.30 -12.25
C GLY A 122 -23.21 -1.81 -12.02
N ALA A 123 -23.43 -2.60 -13.07
CA ALA A 123 -23.38 -4.06 -13.05
C ALA A 123 -21.94 -4.59 -13.19
N ASP A 124 -21.71 -5.76 -12.60
CA ASP A 124 -20.47 -6.52 -12.74
C ASP A 124 -20.29 -6.96 -14.21
N LYS A 125 -19.19 -6.52 -14.84
CA LYS A 125 -18.92 -6.77 -16.26
C LYS A 125 -18.82 -8.27 -16.58
N HIS A 126 -18.35 -9.08 -15.65
CA HIS A 126 -18.17 -10.52 -15.84
C HIS A 126 -19.51 -11.26 -15.91
N THR A 127 -20.55 -10.76 -15.25
CA THR A 127 -21.90 -11.35 -15.31
C THR A 127 -22.73 -10.90 -16.52
N SER A 128 -22.33 -9.81 -17.19
CA SER A 128 -23.07 -9.28 -18.34
C SER A 128 -22.63 -9.81 -19.71
N SER A 129 -21.50 -10.53 -19.80
CA SER A 129 -20.88 -10.93 -21.08
C SER A 129 -20.99 -12.41 -21.43
N PHE A 130 -21.24 -13.32 -20.48
CA PHE A 130 -21.17 -14.76 -20.77
C PHE A 130 -22.55 -15.41 -20.88
N LEU A 131 -22.96 -15.67 -22.13
CA LEU A 131 -24.02 -16.56 -22.65
C LEU A 131 -25.47 -16.45 -22.11
N PHE A 132 -25.72 -15.79 -20.98
CA PHE A 132 -27.07 -15.52 -20.48
C PHE A 132 -27.20 -14.03 -20.17
N HIS A 133 -27.55 -13.25 -21.20
CA HIS A 133 -27.87 -11.84 -21.08
C HIS A 133 -29.16 -11.66 -20.25
N ASN A 134 -29.00 -11.70 -18.93
CA ASN A 134 -30.12 -11.63 -17.99
C ASN A 134 -30.62 -10.17 -17.89
N LYS A 135 -31.41 -9.74 -18.90
CA LYS A 135 -31.99 -8.38 -19.01
C LYS A 135 -32.68 -7.92 -17.73
N GLN A 136 -33.22 -8.85 -16.96
CA GLN A 136 -33.94 -8.58 -15.71
C GLN A 136 -33.01 -8.01 -14.63
N ALA A 137 -31.82 -8.58 -14.44
CA ALA A 137 -30.86 -8.13 -13.43
C ALA A 137 -30.23 -6.78 -13.78
N ALA A 138 -29.95 -6.53 -15.07
CA ALA A 138 -29.46 -5.23 -15.53
C ALA A 138 -30.54 -4.13 -15.44
N SER A 139 -31.81 -4.48 -15.62
CA SER A 139 -32.94 -3.55 -15.52
C SER A 139 -33.24 -3.16 -14.07
N SER A 140 -33.22 -4.12 -13.14
CA SER A 140 -33.44 -3.84 -11.71
C SER A 140 -32.36 -2.91 -11.14
N GLN A 141 -31.08 -3.19 -11.40
CA GLN A 141 -29.97 -2.33 -10.97
C GLN A 141 -30.03 -0.93 -11.59
N LYS A 142 -30.42 -0.82 -12.87
CA LYS A 142 -30.60 0.49 -13.52
C LYS A 142 -31.79 1.28 -12.94
N LYS A 143 -32.85 0.60 -12.49
CA LYS A 143 -34.01 1.23 -11.85
C LYS A 143 -33.66 1.75 -10.46
N GLU A 144 -32.90 0.97 -9.69
CA GLU A 144 -32.37 1.38 -8.38
C GLU A 144 -31.43 2.59 -8.50
N TRP A 145 -30.52 2.57 -9.49
CA TRP A 145 -29.59 3.68 -9.73
C TRP A 145 -30.31 4.98 -10.13
N ARG A 146 -31.39 4.88 -10.91
CA ARG A 146 -32.25 6.03 -11.26
C ARG A 146 -33.08 6.56 -10.09
N LYS A 147 -33.45 5.71 -9.13
CA LYS A 147 -34.12 6.15 -7.90
C LYS A 147 -33.16 6.90 -6.99
N ALA A 148 -31.96 6.37 -6.78
CA ALA A 148 -30.90 7.05 -6.02
C ALA A 148 -30.55 8.42 -6.61
N GLN A 149 -30.54 8.59 -7.94
CA GLN A 149 -30.33 9.89 -8.59
C GLN A 149 -31.50 10.88 -8.48
N LYS A 150 -32.70 10.44 -8.10
CA LYS A 150 -33.85 11.32 -7.86
C LYS A 150 -34.02 11.72 -6.39
N GLU A 151 -33.37 11.00 -5.48
CA GLU A 151 -33.41 11.25 -4.03
C GLU A 151 -32.19 12.08 -3.55
N SER A 152 -31.19 12.28 -4.42
CA SER A 152 -30.12 13.28 -4.29
C SER A 152 -30.45 14.54 -5.08
#